data_AF-A0A7W5NSW6-F1
#
_entry.id   AF-A0A7W5NSW6-F1
#
_cell.length_a   1.000
_cell.length_b   1.000
_cell.length_c   1.000
_cell.angle_alpha   90.00
_cell.angle_beta   90.00
_cell.angle_gamma   90.00
#
_symmetry.space_group_name_H-M   'P 1'
#
loop_
_entity.id
_entity.type
_entity.pdbx_description
1 polymer ?
#
loop_
_entity_poly.entity_id
_entity_poly.type
_entity_poly.pdbx_seq_one_letter_code
_entity_poly.pdbx_strand_id
1 'polypeptide(L)'
;MSQAAPKLQSRHWLGKSCAGLLLGFGLALALSGLFAWWGPGGIAGGPGKLQFNMWLMAPIWAVVLGFVFLFRTPLRAWLWLSLANALAFGLLHASRGLLG
;
A
#
# COMPACT_ATOMS: atom_id res chain seq x y z
N MET A 1 37.13 -22.20 -15.70
CA MET A 1 36.03 -22.65 -14.81
C MET A 1 34.81 -21.81 -15.14
N SER A 2 33.82 -22.39 -15.82
CA SER A 2 32.57 -21.68 -16.17
C SER A 2 31.78 -21.47 -14.87
N GLN A 3 31.75 -20.23 -14.36
CA GLN A 3 30.91 -19.85 -13.23
C GLN A 3 29.46 -19.98 -13.69
N ALA A 4 28.77 -21.03 -13.26
CA ALA A 4 27.34 -21.19 -13.54
C ALA A 4 26.60 -19.94 -13.04
N ALA A 5 25.85 -19.29 -13.93
CA ALA A 5 25.08 -18.10 -13.58
C ALA A 5 24.22 -18.38 -12.33
N PRO A 6 24.18 -17.45 -11.35
CA PRO A 6 23.43 -17.66 -10.12
C PRO A 6 21.97 -17.99 -10.43
N LYS A 7 21.50 -19.16 -9.97
CA LYS A 7 20.11 -19.59 -10.16
C LYS A 7 19.17 -18.60 -9.46
N LEU A 8 18.28 -17.98 -10.24
CA LEU A 8 17.18 -17.17 -9.71
C LEU A 8 16.28 -18.06 -8.84
N GLN A 9 16.28 -17.84 -7.51
CA GLN A 9 15.47 -18.61 -6.58
C GLN A 9 14.16 -17.87 -6.25
N SER A 10 13.03 -18.45 -6.63
CA SER A 10 11.68 -17.88 -6.46
C SER A 10 11.05 -18.14 -5.08
N ARG A 11 11.75 -18.81 -4.17
CA ARG A 11 11.23 -19.28 -2.87
C ARG A 11 10.62 -18.17 -2.00
N HIS A 12 11.08 -16.93 -2.16
CA HIS A 12 10.58 -15.78 -1.40
C HIS A 12 9.56 -14.92 -2.16
N TRP A 13 9.31 -15.19 -3.43
CA TRP A 13 8.47 -14.34 -4.28
C TRP A 13 7.01 -14.41 -3.84
N LEU A 14 6.45 -15.62 -3.71
CA LEU A 14 5.06 -15.79 -3.28
C LEU A 14 4.78 -15.10 -1.94
N GLY A 15 5.65 -15.27 -0.94
CA GLY A 15 5.47 -14.63 0.37
C GLY A 15 5.50 -13.11 0.32
N LYS A 16 6.33 -12.52 -0.54
CA LYS A 16 6.38 -11.07 -0.76
C LYS A 16 5.17 -10.59 -1.56
N SER A 17 4.78 -11.30 -2.62
CA SER A 17 3.61 -10.99 -3.42
C SER A 17 2.33 -11.03 -2.59
N CYS A 18 2.14 -12.03 -1.72
CA CYS A 18 1.00 -12.09 -0.81
C CYS A 18 0.99 -10.90 0.17
N ALA A 19 2.16 -10.51 0.70
CA ALA A 19 2.27 -9.33 1.57
C ALA A 19 1.83 -8.07 0.82
N GLY A 20 2.36 -7.84 -0.38
CA GLY A 20 2.04 -6.69 -1.22
C GLY A 20 0.59 -6.69 -1.68
N LEU A 21 0.01 -7.86 -1.96
CA LEU A 21 -1.38 -7.98 -2.35
C LEU A 21 -2.31 -7.58 -1.19
N LEU A 22 -2.17 -8.21 -0.02
CA LEU A 22 -3.07 -8.02 1.10
C LEU A 22 -2.82 -6.70 1.84
N LEU A 23 -1.58 -6.49 2.31
CA LEU A 23 -1.23 -5.30 3.07
C LEU A 23 -1.05 -4.08 2.17
N GLY A 24 -0.62 -4.27 0.92
CA GLY A 24 -0.59 -3.15 -0.03
C GLY A 24 -1.98 -2.68 -0.43
N PHE A 25 -2.97 -3.58 -0.52
CA PHE A 25 -4.36 -3.19 -0.74
C PHE A 25 -4.90 -2.38 0.46
N GLY A 26 -4.67 -2.87 1.69
CA GLY A 26 -5.03 -2.15 2.91
C GLY A 26 -4.38 -0.77 3.00
N LEU A 27 -3.10 -0.66 2.64
CA LEU A 27 -2.36 0.59 2.64
C LEU A 27 -2.93 1.57 1.60
N ALA A 28 -3.21 1.08 0.38
CA ALA A 28 -3.85 1.88 -0.64
C ALA A 28 -5.18 2.42 -0.11
N LEU A 29 -6.04 1.56 0.43
CA LEU A 29 -7.34 1.90 1.04
C LEU A 29 -7.21 3.04 2.06
N ALA A 30 -6.28 2.90 3.01
CA ALA A 30 -6.06 3.91 4.04
C ALA A 30 -5.58 5.26 3.46
N LEU A 31 -4.62 5.24 2.53
CA LEU A 31 -4.06 6.45 1.93
C LEU A 31 -5.07 7.23 1.07
N SER A 32 -5.89 6.53 0.29
CA SER A 32 -6.99 7.18 -0.43
C SER A 32 -8.10 7.65 0.49
N GLY A 33 -8.39 6.92 1.57
CA GLY A 33 -9.29 7.40 2.62
C GLY A 33 -8.80 8.72 3.21
N LEU A 34 -7.51 8.81 3.54
CA LEU A 34 -6.88 10.05 4.02
C LEU A 34 -7.00 11.18 2.99
N PHE A 35 -6.74 10.88 1.71
CA PHE A 35 -6.93 11.85 0.63
C PHE A 35 -8.39 12.32 0.49
N ALA A 36 -9.37 11.45 0.71
CA ALA A 36 -10.77 11.84 0.70
C ALA A 36 -11.09 12.84 1.81
N TRP A 37 -10.62 12.57 3.04
CA TRP A 37 -10.87 13.40 4.22
C TRP A 37 -10.12 14.74 4.18
N TRP A 38 -8.83 14.72 3.85
CA TRP A 38 -7.97 15.91 3.88
C TRP A 38 -7.94 16.65 2.55
N GLY A 39 -8.40 16.04 1.46
CA GLY A 39 -8.47 16.66 0.16
C GLY A 39 -9.52 17.78 0.11
N PRO A 40 -9.37 18.74 -0.83
CA PRO A 40 -10.27 19.88 -0.97
C PRO A 40 -11.74 19.46 -1.08
N GLY A 41 -12.63 20.16 -0.38
CA GLY A 41 -14.07 19.86 -0.32
C GLY A 41 -14.47 18.70 0.62
N GLY A 42 -13.53 18.10 1.37
CA GLY A 42 -13.81 17.00 2.30
C GLY A 42 -14.47 15.79 1.61
N ILE A 43 -15.18 14.95 2.37
CA ILE A 43 -15.83 13.74 1.83
C ILE A 43 -16.90 14.07 0.77
N ALA A 44 -17.45 15.30 0.80
CA ALA A 44 -18.46 15.79 -0.12
C ALA A 44 -17.89 16.53 -1.34
N GLY A 45 -16.56 16.54 -1.54
CA GLY A 45 -15.97 17.09 -2.76
C GLY A 45 -16.50 16.30 -3.95
N GLY A 46 -17.23 16.95 -4.85
CA GLY A 46 -18.16 16.35 -5.81
C GLY A 46 -17.64 15.24 -6.76
N PRO A 47 -18.42 14.87 -7.79
CA PRO A 47 -18.26 13.61 -8.53
C PRO A 47 -16.84 13.32 -9.06
N GLY A 48 -16.15 14.36 -9.55
CA GLY A 48 -14.78 14.22 -10.07
C GLY A 48 -13.75 13.83 -9.01
N LYS A 49 -13.89 14.31 -7.77
CA LYS A 49 -12.99 13.94 -6.68
C LYS A 49 -13.23 12.50 -6.24
N LEU A 50 -14.50 12.04 -6.19
CA LEU A 50 -14.79 10.63 -5.90
C LEU A 50 -14.14 9.72 -6.94
N GLN A 51 -14.29 10.03 -8.23
CA GLN A 51 -13.64 9.27 -9.30
C GLN A 51 -12.12 9.29 -9.16
N PHE A 52 -11.53 10.46 -8.97
CA PHE A 52 -10.09 10.57 -8.75
C PHE A 52 -9.63 9.71 -7.58
N ASN A 53 -10.35 9.74 -6.46
CA ASN A 53 -10.01 8.97 -5.28
C ASN A 53 -10.11 7.45 -5.53
N MET A 54 -11.12 7.01 -6.27
CA MET A 54 -11.22 5.61 -6.71
C MET A 54 -10.05 5.21 -7.60
N TRP A 55 -9.69 6.06 -8.57
CA TRP A 55 -8.57 5.79 -9.48
C TRP A 55 -7.22 5.86 -8.78
N LEU A 56 -7.08 6.65 -7.71
CA LEU A 56 -5.86 6.77 -6.92
C LEU A 56 -5.47 5.46 -6.19
N MET A 57 -6.44 4.57 -5.90
CA MET A 57 -6.18 3.23 -5.37
C MET A 57 -5.15 2.47 -6.21
N ALA A 58 -5.44 2.34 -7.52
CA ALA A 58 -4.73 1.46 -8.42
C ALA A 58 -3.23 1.78 -8.53
N PRO A 59 -2.79 3.04 -8.78
CA PRO A 59 -1.38 3.38 -8.85
C PRO A 59 -0.69 3.20 -7.49
N ILE A 60 -1.33 3.56 -6.37
CA ILE A 60 -0.73 3.33 -5.05
C ILE A 60 -0.50 1.83 -4.82
N TRP A 61 -1.50 1.01 -5.12
CA TRP A 61 -1.40 -0.44 -4.94
C TRP A 61 -0.35 -1.07 -5.86
N ALA A 62 -0.29 -0.66 -7.13
CA ALA A 62 0.70 -1.11 -8.10
C ALA A 62 2.13 -0.73 -7.67
N VAL A 63 2.32 0.49 -7.16
CA VAL A 63 3.60 0.93 -6.59
C VAL A 63 4.00 0.01 -5.44
N VAL A 64 3.11 -0.22 -4.46
CA VAL A 64 3.42 -1.10 -3.33
C VAL A 64 3.78 -2.52 -3.76
N LEU A 65 3.06 -3.08 -4.74
CA LEU A 65 3.37 -4.39 -5.33
C LEU A 65 4.77 -4.42 -5.97
N GLY A 66 5.21 -3.36 -6.63
CA GLY A 66 6.57 -3.24 -7.14
C GLY A 66 7.61 -3.14 -6.02
N PHE A 67 7.34 -2.31 -5.01
CA PHE A 67 8.24 -2.07 -3.87
C PHE A 67 8.44 -3.32 -3.00
N VAL A 68 7.49 -4.26 -2.98
CA VAL A 68 7.60 -5.46 -2.14
C VAL A 68 8.80 -6.34 -2.50
N PHE A 69 9.30 -6.23 -3.74
CA PHE A 69 10.47 -6.96 -4.21
C PHE A 69 11.81 -6.35 -3.76
N LEU A 70 11.83 -5.08 -3.32
CA LEU A 70 13.02 -4.45 -2.74
C LEU A 70 13.38 -5.07 -1.37
N PHE A 71 12.39 -5.62 -0.64
CA PHE A 71 12.67 -6.28 0.63
C PHE A 71 13.46 -7.56 0.41
N ARG A 72 14.55 -7.77 1.17
CA ARG A 72 15.38 -8.98 1.06
C ARG A 72 14.62 -10.25 1.48
N THR A 73 13.81 -10.18 2.54
CA THR A 73 13.06 -11.31 3.09
C THR A 73 11.55 -11.05 3.14
N PRO A 74 10.71 -12.10 3.04
CA PRO A 74 9.26 -11.95 3.10
C PRO A 74 8.81 -11.42 4.47
N LEU A 75 9.44 -11.86 5.57
CA LEU A 75 9.12 -11.37 6.91
C LEU A 75 9.30 -9.84 7.04
N ARG A 76 10.35 -9.28 6.42
CA ARG A 76 10.55 -7.82 6.40
C ARG A 76 9.43 -7.12 5.62
N ALA A 77 9.01 -7.67 4.49
CA ALA A 77 7.90 -7.12 3.71
C ALA A 77 6.61 -7.07 4.55
N TRP A 78 6.28 -8.17 5.23
CA TRP A 78 5.13 -8.22 6.13
C TRP A 78 5.24 -7.22 7.29
N LEU A 79 6.38 -7.17 8.00
CA LEU A 79 6.56 -6.25 9.12
C LEU A 79 6.44 -4.77 8.69
N TRP A 80 7.12 -4.38 7.61
CA TRP A 80 7.09 -3.01 7.12
C TRP A 80 5.72 -2.61 6.59
N LEU A 81 5.06 -3.48 5.83
CA LEU A 81 3.72 -3.20 5.32
C LEU A 81 2.67 -3.17 6.43
N SER A 82 2.78 -4.04 7.44
CA SER A 82 1.90 -4.00 8.61
C SER A 82 2.10 -2.74 9.42
N LEU A 83 3.34 -2.31 9.65
CA LEU A 83 3.64 -1.04 10.33
C LEU A 83 3.09 0.16 9.54
N ALA A 84 3.31 0.19 8.22
CA ALA A 84 2.76 1.23 7.35
C ALA A 84 1.22 1.27 7.39
N ASN A 85 0.57 0.10 7.38
CA ASN A 85 -0.88 0.01 7.55
C ASN A 85 -1.33 0.54 8.91
N ALA A 86 -0.68 0.11 10.00
CA ALA A 86 -1.02 0.57 11.35
C ALA A 86 -0.92 2.10 11.47
N LEU A 87 0.13 2.70 10.91
CA LEU A 87 0.30 4.15 10.87
C LEU A 87 -0.78 4.83 10.00
N ALA A 88 -1.04 4.32 8.80
CA ALA A 88 -2.02 4.92 7.89
C ALA A 88 -3.45 4.83 8.43
N PHE A 89 -3.85 3.67 8.96
CA PHE A 89 -5.15 3.50 9.61
C PHE A 89 -5.25 4.26 10.93
N GLY A 90 -4.15 4.36 11.70
CA GLY A 90 -4.09 5.20 12.90
C GLY A 90 -4.33 6.66 12.57
N LEU A 91 -3.67 7.18 11.52
CA LEU A 91 -3.88 8.54 11.03
C LEU A 91 -5.29 8.73 10.50
N LEU A 92 -5.85 7.76 9.78
CA LEU A 92 -7.22 7.82 9.27
C LEU A 92 -8.24 7.82 10.40
N HIS A 93 -8.01 7.05 11.46
CA HIS A 93 -8.86 7.04 12.64
C HIS A 93 -8.79 8.38 13.37
N ALA A 94 -7.58 8.93 13.56
CA ALA A 94 -7.38 10.25 14.14
C ALA A 94 -8.05 11.35 13.30
N SER A 95 -7.93 11.31 11.96
CA SER A 95 -8.58 12.29 11.09
C SER A 95 -10.10 12.21 11.15
N ARG A 96 -10.66 10.99 11.27
CA ARG A 96 -12.11 10.81 11.46
C ARG A 96 -12.60 11.34 12.80
N GLY A 97 -11.79 11.22 13.87
CA GLY A 97 -12.13 11.77 15.18
C GLY A 97 -11.96 13.29 15.27
N LEU A 98 -11.13 13.89 14.42
CA LEU A 98 -10.87 15.34 14.38
C LEU A 98 -11.80 16.10 13.42
N LEU A 99 -12.20 15.48 12.30
CA LEU A 99 -12.95 16.11 11.21
C LEU A 99 -14.38 15.59 11.05
N GLY A 100 -14.73 14.50 11.74
CA GLY A 100 -16.09 13.93 11.77
C GLY A 100 -16.86 14.43 12.97
#